data_AF-A0A227IYY7-F1
#
_entry.id   AF-A0A227IYY7-F1
#
_cell.length_a   1.000
_cell.length_b   1.000
_cell.length_c   1.000
_cell.angle_alpha   90.00
_cell.angle_beta   90.00
_cell.angle_gamma   90.00
#
_symmetry.space_group_name_H-M   'P 1'
#
loop_
_entity.id
_entity.type
_entity.pdbx_description
1 polymer ?
#
loop_
_entity_poly.entity_id
_entity_poly.type
_entity_poly.pdbx_seq_one_letter_code
_entity_poly.pdbx_strand_id
1 'polypeptide(L)'
;LNVIYKKTKRLAETDHLTQLANRHRFHQLATRELASPPSHLWVIYVDLDNFKYVNDKYGHELGDNLLKVFSTHIKNACQKFSQQY
;
A
#
# COMPACT_ATOMS: atom_id res chain seq x y z
N LEU A 1 -6.69 8.57 -23.76
CA LEU A 1 -6.87 7.44 -22.81
C LEU A 1 -8.28 7.49 -22.24
N ASN A 2 -9.11 6.48 -22.58
CA ASN A 2 -10.51 6.38 -22.21
C ASN A 2 -10.70 6.45 -20.67
N VAL A 3 -11.60 7.30 -20.18
CA VAL A 3 -11.85 7.52 -18.73
C VAL A 3 -12.21 6.22 -18.02
N ILE A 4 -12.96 5.35 -18.71
CA ILE A 4 -13.36 4.04 -18.21
C ILE A 4 -12.14 3.17 -17.93
N TYR A 5 -11.17 3.13 -18.87
CA TYR A 5 -9.93 2.38 -18.69
C TYR A 5 -9.14 2.84 -17.47
N LYS A 6 -9.02 4.16 -17.24
CA LYS A 6 -8.33 4.71 -16.05
C LYS A 6 -9.03 4.28 -14.75
N LYS A 7 -10.36 4.30 -14.71
CA LYS A 7 -11.14 3.89 -13.54
C LYS A 7 -10.99 2.40 -13.27
N THR A 8 -11.13 1.56 -14.29
CA THR A 8 -10.95 0.10 -14.18
C THR A 8 -9.54 -0.25 -13.71
N LYS A 9 -8.52 0.40 -14.29
CA LYS A 9 -7.14 0.23 -13.88
C LYS A 9 -6.93 0.60 -12.41
N ARG A 10 -7.45 1.76 -11.98
CA ARG A 10 -7.35 2.19 -10.58
C ARG A 10 -7.97 1.16 -9.63
N LEU A 11 -9.18 0.67 -9.93
CA LEU A 11 -9.85 -0.34 -9.12
C LEU A 11 -9.07 -1.66 -9.07
N ALA A 12 -8.44 -2.06 -10.18
CA ALA A 12 -7.64 -3.29 -10.25
C ALA A 12 -6.27 -3.17 -9.54
N GLU A 13 -5.74 -1.95 -9.36
CA GLU A 13 -4.40 -1.70 -8.83
C GLU A 13 -4.39 -1.15 -7.39
N THR A 14 -5.56 -0.82 -6.84
CA THR A 14 -5.69 -0.17 -5.53
C THR A 14 -6.35 -1.13 -4.53
N ASP A 15 -5.83 -1.17 -3.31
CA ASP A 15 -6.51 -1.83 -2.21
C ASP A 15 -7.72 -1.01 -1.76
N HIS A 16 -8.88 -1.66 -1.69
CA HIS A 16 -10.17 -0.98 -1.48
C HIS A 16 -10.28 -0.36 -0.08
N LEU A 17 -9.68 -0.97 0.94
CA LEU A 17 -9.78 -0.49 2.32
C LEU A 17 -8.81 0.67 2.58
N THR A 18 -7.54 0.48 2.20
CA THR A 18 -6.44 1.38 2.55
C THR A 18 -6.15 2.45 1.49
N GLN A 19 -6.66 2.25 0.27
CA GLN A 19 -6.38 3.08 -0.91
C GLN A 19 -4.89 3.09 -1.34
N LEU A 20 -4.08 2.17 -0.81
CA LEU A 20 -2.70 1.95 -1.24
C LEU A 20 -2.64 1.07 -2.49
N ALA A 21 -1.44 0.94 -3.09
CA ALA A 21 -1.23 -0.06 -4.13
C ALA A 21 -1.50 -1.46 -3.56
N ASN A 22 -2.32 -2.25 -4.25
CA ASN A 22 -2.55 -3.62 -3.83
C ASN A 22 -1.33 -4.52 -4.16
N ARG A 23 -1.37 -5.77 -3.69
CA ARG A 23 -0.30 -6.74 -3.92
C ARG A 23 0.04 -6.93 -5.40
N HIS A 24 -0.95 -6.94 -6.28
CA HIS A 24 -0.74 -7.08 -7.72
C HIS A 24 0.06 -5.89 -8.27
N ARG A 25 -0.35 -4.66 -7.93
CA ARG A 25 0.36 -3.46 -8.35
C ARG A 25 1.76 -3.37 -7.76
N PHE A 26 1.95 -3.78 -6.50
CA PHE A 26 3.27 -3.86 -5.89
C PHE A 26 4.21 -4.75 -6.71
N HIS A 27 3.79 -5.98 -7.05
CA HIS A 27 4.61 -6.90 -7.86
C HIS A 27 4.95 -6.33 -9.23
N GLN A 28 4.00 -5.69 -9.91
CA GLN A 28 4.27 -5.03 -11.19
C GLN A 28 5.34 -3.95 -11.08
N LEU A 29 5.28 -3.14 -10.03
CA LEU A 29 6.27 -2.08 -9.78
C LEU A 29 7.63 -2.69 -9.44
N ALA A 30 7.68 -3.63 -8.50
CA ALA A 30 8.93 -4.29 -8.09
C ALA A 30 9.62 -4.97 -9.27
N THR A 31 8.90 -5.73 -10.10
CA THR A 31 9.46 -6.38 -11.29
C THR A 31 10.04 -5.37 -12.28
N ARG A 32 9.40 -4.21 -12.46
CA ARG A 32 9.90 -3.15 -13.34
C ARG A 32 11.20 -2.55 -12.81
N GLU A 33 11.26 -2.22 -11.52
CA GLU A 33 12.44 -1.60 -10.90
C GLU A 33 13.63 -2.57 -10.87
N LEU A 34 13.38 -3.86 -10.64
CA LEU A 34 14.40 -4.91 -10.68
C LEU A 34 14.98 -5.14 -12.08
N ALA A 35 14.22 -4.81 -13.14
CA ALA A 35 14.67 -4.98 -14.52
C ALA A 35 15.60 -3.83 -15.00
N SER A 36 15.84 -2.79 -14.20
CA SER A 36 16.58 -1.58 -14.61
C SER A 36 17.93 -1.41 -13.88
N PRO A 37 19.02 -2.04 -14.33
CA PRO A 37 20.33 -1.95 -13.68
C PRO A 37 21.06 -0.62 -13.94
N PRO A 38 21.91 -0.14 -12.99
CA PRO A 38 22.10 -0.67 -11.64
C PRO A 38 21.09 -0.04 -10.65
N SER A 39 20.04 -0.75 -10.28
CA SER A 39 19.08 -0.30 -9.26
C SER A 39 19.46 -0.86 -7.88
N HIS A 40 19.79 0.03 -6.95
CA HIS A 40 19.84 -0.31 -5.52
C HIS A 40 18.43 -0.18 -4.96
N LEU A 41 17.74 -1.31 -4.81
CA LEU A 41 16.37 -1.35 -4.30
C LEU A 41 16.36 -1.82 -2.84
N TRP A 42 15.56 -1.13 -2.01
CA TRP A 42 15.26 -1.53 -0.64
C TRP A 42 13.79 -1.95 -0.56
N VAL A 43 13.52 -3.05 0.15
CA VAL A 43 12.17 -3.53 0.41
C VAL A 43 11.97 -3.60 1.91
N ILE A 44 10.88 -3.00 2.38
CA ILE A 44 10.46 -3.04 3.78
C ILE A 44 9.17 -3.85 3.86
N TYR A 45 9.15 -4.82 4.76
CA TYR A 45 7.95 -5.58 5.11
C TYR A 45 7.55 -5.25 6.54
N VAL A 46 6.28 -4.89 6.73
CA VAL A 46 5.75 -4.46 8.03
C VAL A 46 4.52 -5.29 8.35
N ASP A 47 4.47 -5.83 9.57
CA ASP A 47 3.32 -6.50 10.14
C ASP A 47 2.78 -5.70 11.33
N LEU A 48 1.47 -5.75 11.57
CA LEU A 48 0.84 -5.10 12.71
C LEU A 48 0.69 -6.10 13.85
N ASP A 49 1.58 -5.99 14.83
CA ASP A 49 1.58 -6.86 16.00
C ASP A 49 0.22 -6.87 16.71
N ASN A 50 -0.25 -8.07 17.06
CA ASN A 50 -1.52 -8.29 17.76
C ASN A 50 -2.76 -7.68 17.08
N PHE A 51 -2.75 -7.46 15.76
CA PHE A 51 -3.91 -6.89 15.07
C PHE A 51 -5.18 -7.74 15.23
N LYS A 52 -5.05 -9.07 15.35
CA LYS A 52 -6.16 -9.96 15.69
C LYS A 52 -6.82 -9.61 17.03
N TYR A 53 -6.04 -9.27 18.05
CA TYR A 53 -6.58 -8.86 19.36
C TYR A 53 -7.44 -7.59 19.24
N VAL A 54 -7.03 -6.64 18.39
CA VAL A 54 -7.83 -5.43 18.12
C VAL A 54 -9.18 -5.80 17.52
N ASN A 55 -9.19 -6.68 16.51
CA ASN A 55 -10.43 -7.16 15.90
C ASN A 55 -11.31 -7.91 16.91
N ASP A 56 -10.73 -8.80 17.69
CA ASP A 56 -11.47 -9.65 18.63
C ASP A 56 -12.06 -8.81 19.80
N LYS A 57 -11.35 -7.77 20.26
CA LYS A 57 -11.77 -6.93 21.38
C LYS A 57 -12.69 -5.77 21.01
N TYR A 58 -12.47 -5.17 19.84
CA TYR A 58 -13.13 -3.92 19.45
C TYR A 58 -13.95 -4.02 18.16
N GLY A 59 -13.98 -5.20 17.53
CA GLY A 59 -14.70 -5.46 16.30
C GLY A 59 -13.92 -5.07 15.04
N HIS A 60 -14.31 -5.68 13.92
CA HIS A 60 -13.66 -5.49 12.62
C HIS A 60 -13.72 -4.05 12.11
N GLU A 61 -14.78 -3.30 12.41
CA GLU A 61 -14.88 -1.90 12.01
C GLU A 61 -13.76 -1.03 12.61
N LEU A 62 -13.41 -1.27 13.88
CA LEU A 62 -12.29 -0.55 14.50
C LEU A 62 -10.95 -1.00 13.90
N GLY A 63 -10.79 -2.30 13.64
CA GLY A 63 -9.61 -2.83 12.94
C GLY A 63 -9.41 -2.19 11.56
N ASP A 64 -10.49 -2.07 10.78
CA ASP A 64 -10.49 -1.41 9.48
C ASP A 64 -10.10 0.06 9.56
N ASN A 65 -10.61 0.78 10.57
CA ASN A 65 -10.25 2.17 10.81
C ASN A 65 -8.77 2.31 11.22
N LEU A 66 -8.25 1.39 12.03
CA LEU A 66 -6.83 1.32 12.36
C LEU A 66 -5.99 1.13 11.09
N LEU A 67 -6.37 0.19 10.21
CA LEU A 67 -5.67 -0.04 8.94
C LEU A 67 -5.66 1.21 8.04
N LYS A 68 -6.76 1.94 7.97
CA LYS A 68 -6.84 3.21 7.19
C LYS A 68 -5.90 4.28 7.75
N VAL A 69 -5.85 4.45 9.07
CA VAL A 69 -4.96 5.41 9.73
C VAL A 69 -3.49 5.00 9.53
N PHE A 70 -3.16 3.75 9.77
CA PHE A 70 -1.81 3.21 9.55
C PHE A 70 -1.35 3.43 8.10
N SER A 71 -2.21 3.13 7.13
CA SER A 71 -1.94 3.30 5.71
C SER A 71 -1.69 4.76 5.33
N THR A 72 -2.41 5.68 5.96
CA THR A 72 -2.19 7.13 5.80
C THR A 72 -0.82 7.54 6.32
N HIS A 73 -0.40 7.02 7.49
CA HIS A 73 0.93 7.28 8.03
C HIS A 73 2.04 6.73 7.14
N ILE A 74 1.91 5.49 6.64
CA ILE A 74 2.88 4.90 5.70
C ILE A 74 2.99 5.72 4.43
N LYS A 75 1.86 6.12 3.82
CA LYS A 75 1.85 6.95 2.62
C LYS A 75 2.60 8.27 2.84
N ASN A 76 2.32 8.95 3.96
CA ASN A 76 2.96 10.21 4.29
C ASN A 76 4.47 10.04 4.54
N ALA A 77 4.89 8.95 5.20
CA ALA A 77 6.29 8.64 5.42
C ALA A 77 7.04 8.39 4.11
N CYS A 78 6.47 7.60 3.19
CA CYS A 78 7.03 7.37 1.86
C CYS A 78 7.13 8.66 1.05
N GLN A 79 6.10 9.51 1.06
CA GLN A 79 6.13 10.80 0.37
C GLN A 79 7.23 11.72 0.88
N LYS A 80 7.42 11.79 2.21
CA LYS A 80 8.51 12.56 2.81
C LYS A 80 9.88 12.00 2.40
N PHE A 81 10.05 10.68 2.44
CA PHE A 81 11.29 10.03 2.03
C PHE A 81 11.66 10.38 0.57
N SER A 82 10.71 10.26 -0.35
CA SER A 82 10.91 10.58 -1.77
C SER A 82 11.11 12.07 -2.09
N GLN A 83 10.84 12.97 -1.13
CA GLN A 83 11.15 14.40 -1.28
C GLN A 83 12.54 14.73 -0.74
N GLN A 84 13.10 13.89 0.12
CA GLN A 84 14.39 14.08 0.77
C GLN A 84 15.54 13.41 0.02
N TYR A 85 15.25 12.38 -0.78
CA TYR A 85 16.18 11.61 -1.61
C TYR A 85 15.63 11.47 -3.02
#